data_AF-A0A7J4N3C9-F1
#
_entry.id   AF-A0A7J4N3C9-F1
#
_cell.length_a   1.000
_cell.length_b   1.000
_cell.length_c   1.000
_cell.angle_alpha   90.00
_cell.angle_beta   90.00
_cell.angle_gamma   90.00
#
_symmetry.space_group_name_H-M   'P 1'
#
loop_
_entity.id
_entity.type
_entity.pdbx_description
1 polymer ?
#
loop_
_entity_poly.entity_id
_entity_poly.type
_entity_poly.pdbx_seq_one_letter_code
_entity_poly.pdbx_strand_id
1 'polypeptide(L)'
;MEIWERNPGDWAALEEEARRRNEGAIADSVAAVNNDENEELQSNFPKIWGVGWIPPNALTFPSKLKSKRAKKSLLEFVAERHDGHLNSVSECWDSMKCKEKMTGEEFHEFSKEFMRVVEERYLERTLEP
;
A
#
# COMPACT_ATOMS: atom_id res chain seq x y z
N MET A 1 -2.16 -23.64 21.36
CA MET A 1 -2.04 -22.44 20.50
C MET A 1 -0.56 -22.23 20.34
N GLU A 2 -0.01 -22.56 19.18
CA GLU A 2 1.41 -22.46 18.89
C GLU A 2 1.67 -21.05 18.37
N ILE A 3 2.44 -20.28 19.13
CA ILE A 3 2.80 -18.91 18.76
C ILE A 3 3.97 -19.07 17.79
N TRP A 4 3.77 -18.68 16.54
CA TRP A 4 4.85 -18.65 15.55
C TRP A 4 5.84 -17.55 15.92
N GLU A 5 6.82 -17.87 16.74
CA GLU A 5 7.91 -16.97 17.11
C GLU A 5 9.07 -17.16 16.14
N ARG A 6 9.61 -16.05 15.64
CA ARG A 6 10.83 -16.07 14.82
C ARG A 6 12.02 -16.42 15.70
N ASN A 7 12.98 -17.18 15.17
CA ASN A 7 14.23 -17.47 15.86
C ASN A 7 15.02 -16.17 16.08
N PRO A 8 15.28 -15.74 17.34
CA PRO A 8 15.89 -14.45 17.65
C PRO A 8 17.37 -14.31 17.26
N GLY A 9 18.01 -15.38 16.76
CA GLY A 9 19.43 -15.39 16.39
C GLY A 9 19.75 -15.05 14.94
N ASP A 10 18.76 -14.94 14.05
CA ASP A 10 18.98 -14.84 12.60
C ASP A 10 18.95 -13.38 12.10
N TRP A 11 19.84 -12.56 12.66
CA TRP A 11 19.95 -11.13 12.33
C TRP A 11 20.28 -10.89 10.85
N ALA A 12 21.10 -11.77 10.25
CA ALA A 12 21.45 -11.67 8.85
C ALA A 12 20.23 -11.89 7.94
N ALA A 13 19.37 -12.88 8.25
CA ALA A 13 18.12 -13.05 7.50
C ALA A 13 17.15 -11.88 7.71
N LEU A 14 17.13 -11.26 8.89
CA LEU A 14 16.32 -10.07 9.16
C LEU A 14 16.82 -8.85 8.39
N GLU A 15 18.13 -8.63 8.35
CA GLU A 15 18.76 -7.53 7.62
C GLU A 15 18.56 -7.71 6.11
N GLU A 16 18.71 -8.93 5.60
CA GLU A 16 18.42 -9.27 4.21
C GLU A 16 16.92 -9.17 3.89
N GLU A 17 16.03 -9.50 4.83
CA GLU A 17 14.59 -9.25 4.69
C GLU A 17 14.28 -7.74 4.67
N ALA A 18 14.93 -6.94 5.52
CA ALA A 18 14.77 -5.49 5.54
C ALA A 18 15.33 -4.82 4.29
N ARG A 19 16.50 -5.25 3.81
CA ARG A 19 17.10 -4.81 2.54
C ARG A 19 16.16 -5.07 1.37
N ARG A 20 15.64 -6.31 1.26
CA ARG A 20 14.66 -6.67 0.22
C ARG A 20 13.34 -5.89 0.33
N ARG A 21 12.88 -5.58 1.55
CA ARG A 21 11.71 -4.69 1.77
C ARG A 21 11.96 -3.29 1.22
N ASN A 22 13.15 -2.75 1.43
CA ASN A 22 13.50 -1.38 1.07
C ASN A 22 13.82 -1.21 -0.42
N GLU A 23 14.25 -2.27 -1.09
CA GLU A 23 14.64 -2.22 -2.51
C GLU A 23 13.46 -2.34 -3.48
N GLY A 24 12.23 -2.59 -3.00
CA GLY A 24 11.01 -2.47 -3.80
C GLY A 24 11.04 -3.28 -5.11
N ALA A 25 11.57 -4.50 -5.08
CA ALA A 25 11.70 -5.32 -6.28
C ALA A 25 10.34 -5.82 -6.77
N ILE A 26 9.66 -4.98 -7.57
CA ILE A 26 8.46 -5.36 -8.33
C ILE A 26 8.73 -6.58 -9.23
N ALA A 27 10.00 -6.77 -9.64
CA ALA A 27 10.46 -7.86 -10.51
C ALA A 27 10.19 -9.27 -9.96
N ASP A 28 10.19 -9.48 -8.64
CA ASP A 28 9.99 -10.82 -8.06
C ASP A 28 8.49 -11.21 -7.97
N SER A 29 7.58 -10.24 -8.02
CA SER A 29 6.14 -10.51 -7.88
C SER A 29 5.53 -11.18 -9.12
N VAL A 30 6.10 -10.97 -10.30
CA VAL A 30 5.64 -11.53 -11.58
C VAL A 30 6.28 -12.88 -11.91
N ALA A 31 7.45 -13.20 -11.34
CA ALA A 31 8.16 -14.45 -11.61
C ALA A 31 7.67 -15.64 -10.77
N ALA A 32 6.91 -15.40 -9.68
CA ALA A 32 6.45 -16.45 -8.76
C ALA A 32 5.15 -17.16 -9.21
N VAL A 33 4.50 -16.72 -10.29
CA VAL A 33 3.35 -17.46 -10.87
C VAL A 33 3.88 -18.57 -11.78
N ASN A 34 4.62 -19.52 -11.21
CA ASN A 34 4.86 -20.80 -11.87
C ASN A 34 3.77 -21.76 -11.42
N ASN A 35 3.09 -22.39 -12.40
CA ASN A 35 2.09 -23.43 -12.23
C ASN A 35 2.70 -24.67 -11.54
N ASP A 36 2.89 -24.63 -10.23
CA ASP A 36 3.09 -25.84 -9.44
C ASP A 36 1.77 -26.16 -8.73
N GLU A 37 1.11 -27.23 -9.15
CA GLU A 37 -0.20 -27.70 -8.68
C GLU A 37 -0.14 -28.31 -7.27
N ASN A 38 0.83 -27.91 -6.43
CA ASN A 38 1.03 -28.45 -5.09
C ASN A 38 0.80 -27.41 -3.99
N GLU A 39 -0.30 -27.61 -3.28
CA GLU A 39 -0.72 -26.99 -2.01
C GLU A 39 -0.68 -25.46 -1.94
N GLU A 40 -1.85 -24.85 -1.77
CA GLU A 40 -2.03 -23.42 -1.46
C GLU A 40 -1.49 -23.06 -0.06
N LEU A 41 -0.19 -23.25 0.17
CA LEU A 41 0.47 -22.74 1.36
C LEU A 41 0.51 -21.21 1.27
N GLN A 42 0.24 -20.51 2.37
CA GLN A 42 0.38 -19.06 2.44
C GLN A 42 1.80 -18.57 2.02
N SER A 43 2.80 -19.44 2.08
CA SER A 43 4.17 -19.20 1.58
C SER A 43 4.29 -19.09 0.06
N ASN A 44 3.28 -19.55 -0.69
CA ASN A 44 3.27 -19.54 -2.16
C ASN A 44 2.62 -18.26 -2.72
N PHE A 45 2.01 -17.43 -1.88
CA PHE A 45 1.59 -16.10 -2.30
C PHE A 45 2.83 -15.23 -2.54
N PRO A 46 2.85 -14.43 -3.62
CA PRO A 46 3.91 -13.47 -3.84
C PRO A 46 4.02 -12.57 -2.60
N LYS A 47 5.22 -12.52 -2.03
CA LYS A 47 5.46 -11.75 -0.81
C LYS A 47 5.23 -10.27 -1.13
N ILE A 48 4.16 -9.71 -0.58
CA ILE A 48 3.78 -8.30 -0.83
C ILE A 48 4.78 -7.42 -0.09
N TRP A 49 5.66 -6.75 -0.83
CA TRP A 49 6.59 -5.76 -0.31
C TRP A 49 5.90 -4.39 -0.34
N GLY A 50 5.77 -3.74 0.82
CA GLY A 50 4.97 -2.50 0.94
C GLY A 50 5.66 -1.24 0.40
N VAL A 51 6.99 -1.24 0.27
CA VAL A 51 7.74 -0.07 -0.23
C VAL A 51 7.69 -0.04 -1.74
N GLY A 52 7.34 1.12 -2.31
CA GLY A 52 7.33 1.36 -3.75
C GLY A 52 6.28 0.56 -4.53
N TRP A 53 5.41 -0.21 -3.86
CA TRP A 53 4.36 -0.93 -4.54
C TRP A 53 3.27 0.01 -5.05
N ILE A 54 3.02 -0.07 -6.34
CA ILE A 54 1.91 0.59 -7.02
C ILE A 54 1.27 -0.42 -7.96
N PRO A 55 -0.07 -0.53 -8.00
CA PRO A 55 -0.72 -1.44 -8.93
C PRO A 55 -0.38 -1.03 -10.38
N PRO A 56 0.03 -1.95 -11.26
CA PRO A 56 0.44 -1.60 -12.62
C PRO A 56 -0.74 -1.17 -13.51
N ASN A 57 -1.95 -1.61 -13.18
CA ASN A 57 -3.17 -1.35 -13.96
C ASN A 57 -4.32 -0.94 -13.05
N ALA A 58 -5.26 -0.16 -13.60
CA ALA A 58 -6.50 0.17 -12.92
C ALA A 58 -7.41 -1.06 -12.75
N LEU A 59 -8.17 -1.09 -11.66
CA LEU A 59 -9.20 -2.11 -11.44
C LEU A 59 -10.46 -1.77 -12.23
N THR A 60 -11.14 -2.76 -12.82
CA THR A 60 -12.46 -2.52 -13.42
C THR A 60 -13.53 -2.52 -12.35
N PHE A 61 -14.20 -1.39 -12.13
CA PHE A 61 -15.30 -1.32 -11.17
C PHE A 61 -16.64 -1.67 -11.83
N PRO A 62 -17.48 -2.52 -11.19
CA PRO A 62 -18.82 -2.85 -11.69
C PRO A 62 -19.77 -1.64 -11.63
N SER A 63 -19.46 -0.63 -10.83
CA SER A 63 -20.15 0.66 -10.78
C SER A 63 -19.19 1.77 -10.35
N LYS A 64 -19.49 3.03 -10.67
CA LYS A 64 -18.63 4.14 -10.29
C LYS A 64 -18.52 4.28 -8.77
N LEU A 65 -17.29 4.38 -8.28
CA LEU A 65 -16.96 4.57 -6.87
C LEU A 65 -17.29 5.98 -6.42
N LYS A 66 -18.06 6.14 -5.33
CA LYS A 66 -18.30 7.44 -4.71
C LYS A 66 -17.06 7.91 -3.95
N SER A 67 -16.54 9.09 -4.26
CA SER A 67 -15.34 9.65 -3.62
C SER A 67 -15.45 9.70 -2.08
N LYS A 68 -16.60 10.12 -1.55
CA LYS A 68 -16.86 10.12 -0.10
C LYS A 68 -16.71 8.74 0.55
N ARG A 69 -17.12 7.67 -0.15
CA ARG A 69 -16.97 6.29 0.34
C ARG A 69 -15.49 5.88 0.32
N ALA A 70 -14.78 6.21 -0.74
CA ALA A 70 -13.34 5.94 -0.85
C ALA A 70 -12.55 6.64 0.26
N LYS A 71 -12.80 7.95 0.47
CA LYS A 71 -12.18 8.74 1.55
C LYS A 71 -12.45 8.14 2.93
N LYS A 72 -13.70 7.76 3.20
CA LYS A 72 -14.07 7.15 4.48
C LYS A 72 -13.26 5.86 4.73
N SER A 73 -13.24 4.95 3.77
CA SER A 73 -12.49 3.68 3.92
C SER A 73 -10.98 3.89 4.03
N LEU A 74 -10.43 4.89 3.34
CA LEU A 74 -9.03 5.27 3.51
C LEU A 74 -8.74 5.76 4.94
N LEU A 75 -9.58 6.64 5.48
CA LEU A 75 -9.39 7.15 6.83
C LEU A 75 -9.58 6.06 7.90
N GLU A 76 -10.51 5.14 7.72
CA GLU A 76 -10.64 3.96 8.59
C GLU A 76 -9.35 3.12 8.59
N PHE A 77 -8.79 2.85 7.41
CA PHE A 77 -7.52 2.14 7.29
C PHE A 77 -6.36 2.86 7.98
N VAL A 78 -6.27 4.19 7.83
CA VAL A 78 -5.23 5.01 8.48
C VAL A 78 -5.41 5.03 9.99
N ALA A 79 -6.64 5.09 10.49
CA ALA A 79 -6.94 5.08 11.92
C ALA A 79 -6.47 3.79 12.60
N GLU A 80 -6.66 2.65 11.93
CA GLU A 80 -6.27 1.33 12.45
C GLU A 80 -4.75 1.12 12.50
N ARG A 81 -3.99 1.77 11.61
CA ARG A 81 -2.57 1.44 11.36
C ARG A 81 -1.56 2.53 11.68
N HIS A 82 -1.96 3.80 11.68
CA HIS A 82 -1.01 4.92 11.63
C HIS A 82 -1.24 5.98 12.73
N ASP A 83 -1.67 5.55 13.92
CA ASP A 83 -1.61 6.27 15.21
C ASP A 83 -1.76 7.81 15.16
N GLY A 84 -2.80 8.31 14.45
CA GLY A 84 -3.19 9.73 14.51
C GLY A 84 -2.87 10.61 13.29
N HIS A 85 -2.31 10.08 12.19
CA HIS A 85 -2.10 10.88 10.97
C HIS A 85 -3.35 11.15 10.11
N LEU A 86 -4.54 10.97 10.68
CA LEU A 86 -5.82 11.11 9.98
C LEU A 86 -6.04 12.49 9.39
N ASN A 87 -5.70 13.55 10.14
CA ASN A 87 -5.93 14.92 9.70
C ASN A 87 -5.07 15.25 8.47
N SER A 88 -3.78 14.92 8.49
CA SER A 88 -2.88 15.17 7.35
C SER A 88 -3.37 14.44 6.09
N VAL A 89 -3.74 13.16 6.20
CA VAL A 89 -4.27 12.39 5.06
C VAL A 89 -5.60 12.97 4.56
N SER A 90 -6.50 13.36 5.47
CA SER A 90 -7.78 13.97 5.13
C SER A 90 -7.61 15.31 4.40
N GLU A 91 -6.70 16.16 4.88
CA GLU A 91 -6.38 17.45 4.28
C GLU A 91 -5.76 17.29 2.89
N CYS A 92 -4.84 16.34 2.71
CA CYS A 92 -4.31 16.02 1.39
C CYS A 92 -5.43 15.65 0.42
N TRP A 93 -6.39 14.81 0.86
CA TRP A 93 -7.52 14.42 0.01
C TRP A 93 -8.40 15.63 -0.34
N ASP A 94 -8.72 16.48 0.63
CA ASP A 94 -9.59 17.65 0.43
C ASP A 94 -8.94 18.75 -0.43
N SER A 95 -7.61 18.82 -0.44
CA SER A 95 -6.86 19.74 -1.31
C SER A 95 -6.95 19.36 -2.79
N MET A 96 -7.26 18.10 -3.09
CA MET A 96 -7.36 17.58 -4.44
C MET A 96 -8.77 17.73 -5.01
N LYS A 97 -8.85 18.09 -6.30
CA LYS A 97 -10.12 18.13 -7.03
C LYS A 97 -10.59 16.72 -7.40
N CYS A 98 -11.14 16.00 -6.44
CA CYS A 98 -11.68 14.66 -6.63
C CYS A 98 -13.09 14.69 -7.27
N LYS A 99 -13.33 13.86 -8.29
CA LYS A 99 -14.68 13.68 -8.87
C LYS A 99 -15.60 13.01 -7.86
N GLU A 100 -16.88 13.39 -7.83
CA GLU A 100 -17.85 12.78 -6.90
C GLU A 100 -18.02 11.27 -7.11
N LYS A 101 -17.96 10.83 -8.37
CA LYS A 101 -18.03 9.43 -8.79
C LYS A 101 -16.92 9.13 -9.79
N MET A 102 -16.16 8.06 -9.57
CA MET A 102 -14.99 7.68 -10.36
C MET A 102 -15.12 6.27 -10.95
N THR A 103 -14.70 6.08 -12.19
CA THR A 103 -14.38 4.76 -12.73
C THR A 103 -13.11 4.20 -12.07
N GLY A 104 -12.79 2.95 -12.39
CA GLY A 104 -11.53 2.33 -12.01
C GLY A 104 -10.30 3.15 -12.42
N GLU A 105 -10.26 3.55 -13.69
CA GLU A 105 -9.18 4.36 -14.27
C GLU A 105 -9.06 5.72 -13.58
N GLU A 106 -10.18 6.41 -13.39
CA GLU A 106 -10.20 7.72 -12.72
C GLU A 106 -9.71 7.61 -11.27
N PHE A 107 -10.08 6.55 -10.56
CA PHE A 107 -9.63 6.32 -9.20
C PHE A 107 -8.15 5.91 -9.14
N HIS A 108 -7.67 5.14 -10.12
CA HIS A 108 -6.27 4.75 -10.22
C HIS A 108 -5.36 5.98 -10.38
N GLU A 109 -5.64 6.83 -11.37
CA GLU A 109 -4.88 8.08 -11.57
C GLU A 109 -4.96 9.01 -10.36
N PHE A 110 -6.17 9.16 -9.78
CA PHE A 110 -6.34 9.93 -8.56
C PHE A 110 -5.49 9.39 -7.40
N SER A 111 -5.43 8.06 -7.21
CA SER A 111 -4.70 7.45 -6.10
C SER A 111 -3.19 7.63 -6.23
N LYS A 112 -2.65 7.58 -7.45
CA LYS A 112 -1.23 7.86 -7.70
C LYS A 112 -0.86 9.29 -7.32
N GLU A 113 -1.66 10.25 -7.78
CA GLU A 113 -1.44 11.66 -7.43
C GLU A 113 -1.64 11.92 -5.94
N PHE A 114 -2.62 11.26 -5.32
CA PHE A 114 -2.87 11.36 -3.89
C PHE A 114 -1.66 10.90 -3.07
N MET A 115 -1.05 9.77 -3.43
CA MET A 115 0.15 9.30 -2.75
C MET A 115 1.32 10.29 -2.87
N ARG A 116 1.50 10.92 -4.04
CA ARG A 116 2.50 11.97 -4.25
C ARG A 116 2.29 13.16 -3.29
N VAL A 117 1.06 13.66 -3.19
CA VAL A 117 0.72 14.78 -2.29
C VAL A 117 0.93 14.39 -0.82
N VAL A 118 0.61 13.15 -0.46
CA VAL A 118 0.84 12.65 0.90
C VAL A 118 2.34 12.57 1.22
N GLU A 119 3.16 12.03 0.31
CA GLU A 119 4.63 12.01 0.46
C GLU A 119 5.20 13.41 0.65
N GLU A 120 4.83 14.36 -0.21
CA GLU A 120 5.28 15.75 -0.11
C GLU A 120 4.94 16.35 1.27
N ARG A 121 3.71 16.13 1.75
CA ARG A 121 3.28 16.62 3.06
C ARG A 121 4.09 16.03 4.22
N TYR A 122 4.49 14.76 4.13
CA TYR A 122 5.31 14.15 5.18
C TYR A 122 6.77 14.61 5.10
N LEU A 123 7.30 14.83 3.89
CA LEU A 123 8.64 15.38 3.69
C LEU A 123 8.75 16.80 4.25
N GLU A 124 7.79 17.68 3.96
CA GLU A 124 7.73 19.05 4.50
C GLU A 124 7.79 19.04 6.04
N ARG A 125 6.96 18.20 6.68
CA ARG A 125 6.93 18.07 8.15
C ARG A 125 8.21 17.52 8.76
N THR A 126 9.00 16.78 7.99
CA THR A 126 10.30 16.24 8.44
C THR A 126 11.41 17.28 8.33
N LEU A 127 11.23 18.28 7.46
CA LEU A 127 12.20 19.34 7.18
C LEU A 127 11.94 20.62 7.99
N GLU A 128 10.76 20.78 8.57
CA GLU A 128 10.45 21.84 9.54
C GLU A 128 11.06 21.50 10.93
N PRO A 129 11.82 22.41 11.57
CA PRO A 129 12.54 22.17 12.83
C PRO A 129 11.65 22.07 14.08
#